data_AF-J9FYR4-F1
#
_entry.id   AF-J9FYR4-F1
#
_cell.length_a   1.000
_cell.length_b   1.000
_cell.length_c   1.000
_cell.angle_alpha   90.00
_cell.angle_beta   90.00
_cell.angle_gamma   90.00
#
_symmetry.space_group_name_H-M   'P 1'
#
loop_
_entity.id
_entity.type
_entity.pdbx_description
1 polymer ?
#
loop_
_entity_poly.entity_id
_entity_poly.type
_entity_poly.pdbx_seq_one_letter_code
_entity_poly.pdbx_strand_id
1 'polypeptide(L)' 'KQIKELTEQLSQYISAPIYKTYIRSAVAVEEAQANRTDIFDYAEKSTVSEDYKAFIEEFLKGEQE' A
#
# COMPACT_ATOMS: atom_id res chain seq x y z
N LYS A 1 -3.37 13.59 -0.21
CA LYS A 1 -2.85 14.50 0.85
C LYS A 1 -3.58 14.25 2.17
N GLN A 2 -4.91 14.39 2.22
CA GLN A 2 -5.69 14.18 3.45
C GLN A 2 -5.50 12.81 4.14
N ILE A 3 -5.55 11.69 3.41
CA ILE A 3 -5.36 10.36 4.03
C ILE A 3 -3.96 10.20 4.63
N LYS A 4 -2.92 10.67 3.94
CA LYS A 4 -1.54 10.62 4.43
C LYS A 4 -1.37 11.41 5.73
N GLU A 5 -1.85 12.65 5.76
CA GLU A 5 -1.78 13.51 6.94
C GLU A 5 -2.53 12.90 8.13
N LEU A 6 -3.72 12.32 7.88
CA LEU A 6 -4.50 11.64 8.90
C LEU A 6 -3.78 10.38 9.44
N THR A 7 -3.18 9.57 8.56
CA THR A 7 -2.41 8.38 8.96
C THR A 7 -1.20 8.77 9.82
N GLU A 8 -0.48 9.83 9.47
CA GLU A 8 0.65 10.35 10.25
C GLU A 8 0.20 10.85 11.63
N GLN A 9 -0.93 11.57 11.72
CA GLN A 9 -1.48 12.01 13.00
C GLN A 9 -1.91 10.85 13.89
N LEU A 10 -2.56 9.83 13.32
CA LEU A 10 -2.97 8.64 14.06
C LEU A 10 -1.75 7.83 14.54
N SER A 11 -0.73 7.68 13.70
CA SER A 11 0.55 7.04 14.05
C SER A 11 1.23 7.71 15.24
N GLN A 12 1.31 9.04 15.25
CA GLN A 12 1.83 9.81 16.37
C GLN A 12 1.02 9.57 17.66
N TYR A 13 -0.30 9.47 17.54
CA TYR A 13 -1.18 9.21 18.68
C TYR A 13 -0.99 7.82 19.28
N ILE A 14 -0.84 6.78 18.44
CA ILE A 14 -0.72 5.39 18.90
C ILE A 14 0.73 4.90 19.04
N SER A 15 1.70 5.79 18.78
CA SER A 15 3.14 5.48 18.78
C SER A 15 3.50 4.26 17.92
N ALA A 16 2.79 4.07 16.81
CA ALA A 16 3.06 2.98 15.88
C ALA A 16 3.81 3.52 14.66
N PRO A 17 4.91 2.87 14.24
CA PRO A 17 5.62 3.25 13.03
C PRO A 17 4.73 3.04 11.80
N ILE A 18 4.91 3.91 10.81
CA ILE A 18 4.23 3.82 9.51
C ILE A 18 5.22 3.44 8.42
N TYR A 19 4.78 2.57 7.53
CA TYR A 19 5.52 2.29 6.30
C TYR A 19 5.64 3.57 5.46
N LYS A 20 6.79 3.73 4.81
CA LYS A 20 7.09 4.83 3.89
C LYS A 20 6.36 4.65 2.57
N THR A 21 6.11 3.41 2.16
CA THR A 21 5.41 3.11 0.91
C THR A 21 3.94 3.47 1.03
N TYR A 22 3.44 4.20 0.03
CA TYR A 22 2.05 4.56 -0.10
C TYR A 22 1.42 3.80 -1.27
N ILE A 23 0.27 3.18 -1.01
CA ILE A 23 -0.52 2.50 -2.04
C ILE A 23 -1.59 3.48 -2.54
N ARG A 24 -1.52 3.84 -3.82
CA ARG A 24 -2.50 4.75 -4.41
C ARG A 24 -3.87 4.07 -4.55
N SER A 25 -4.93 4.87 -4.39
CA SER A 25 -6.27 4.43 -4.78
C SER A 25 -6.32 4.27 -6.30
N ALA A 26 -6.76 3.11 -6.77
CA ALA A 26 -6.85 2.77 -8.18
C ALA A 26 -8.03 1.86 -8.45
N VAL A 27 -8.78 2.14 -9.52
CA VAL A 27 -9.94 1.34 -9.97
C VAL A 27 -9.55 -0.12 -10.19
N ALA A 28 -8.33 -0.38 -10.68
CA ALA A 28 -7.82 -1.74 -10.89
C ALA A 28 -7.81 -2.60 -9.62
N VAL A 29 -7.65 -2.00 -8.42
CA VAL A 29 -7.71 -2.75 -7.15
C VAL A 29 -9.13 -3.20 -6.86
N GLU A 30 -10.10 -2.30 -7.05
CA GLU A 30 -11.52 -2.59 -6.83
C GLU A 30 -12.02 -3.65 -7.83
N GLU A 31 -11.59 -3.55 -9.09
CA GLU A 31 -11.89 -4.55 -10.12
C GLU A 31 -11.25 -5.91 -9.83
N ALA A 32 -9.98 -5.95 -9.42
CA ALA A 32 -9.31 -7.20 -9.05
C ALA A 32 -10.04 -7.89 -7.88
N GLN A 33 -10.42 -7.13 -6.85
CA GLN A 33 -11.22 -7.62 -5.72
C GLN A 33 -12.57 -8.16 -6.16
N ALA A 34 -13.30 -7.45 -7.04
CA ALA A 34 -14.57 -7.89 -7.58
C ALA A 34 -14.44 -9.19 -8.39
N ASN A 35 -13.35 -9.33 -9.14
CA ASN A 35 -13.01 -10.53 -9.91
C ASN A 35 -12.38 -11.65 -9.07
N ARG A 36 -12.19 -11.44 -7.75
CA ARG A 36 -11.58 -12.40 -6.82
C ARG A 36 -10.20 -12.89 -7.25
N THR A 37 -9.45 -12.01 -7.90
CA THR A 37 -8.08 -12.24 -8.33
C THR A 37 -7.17 -11.23 -7.64
N ASP A 38 -5.90 -11.56 -7.47
CA ASP A 38 -4.95 -10.58 -6.94
C ASP A 38 -4.59 -9.52 -8.00
N ILE A 39 -4.00 -8.42 -7.54
CA ILE A 39 -3.68 -7.27 -8.38
C ILE A 39 -2.51 -7.53 -9.34
N PHE A 40 -1.62 -8.48 -9.02
CA PHE A 40 -0.51 -8.85 -9.88
C PHE A 40 -1.00 -9.69 -11.06
N ASP A 41 -1.91 -10.63 -10.82
CA ASP A 41 -2.55 -11.43 -11.88
C ASP A 41 -3.53 -10.58 -12.72
N TYR A 42 -4.27 -9.66 -12.09
CA TYR A 42 -5.24 -8.82 -12.79
C TYR A 42 -4.59 -7.71 -13.64
N ALA A 43 -3.61 -7.00 -13.06
CA ALA A 43 -3.06 -5.78 -13.64
C ALA A 43 -1.57 -5.63 -13.34
N GLU A 44 -0.77 -6.64 -13.68
CA GLU A 44 0.66 -6.74 -13.37
C GLU A 44 1.49 -5.47 -13.64
N LYS A 45 1.22 -4.80 -14.76
CA LYS A 45 1.95 -3.61 -15.26
C LYS A 45 1.33 -2.28 -14.82
N SER A 46 0.36 -2.32 -13.92
CA SER A 46 -0.26 -1.11 -13.40
C SER A 46 0.64 -0.45 -12.35
N THR A 47 0.52 0.88 -12.24
CA THR A 47 1.26 1.63 -11.21
C THR A 47 0.88 1.24 -9.78
N VAL A 48 -0.31 0.68 -9.56
CA VAL A 48 -0.71 0.19 -8.24
C VAL A 48 -0.08 -1.16 -7.92
N SER A 49 0.14 -2.02 -8.92
CA SER A 49 0.91 -3.27 -8.75
C SER A 49 2.36 -2.97 -8.36
N GLU A 50 2.96 -1.91 -8.91
CA GLU A 50 4.28 -1.43 -8.50
C GLU A 50 4.29 -0.93 -7.05
N ASP A 51 3.26 -0.19 -6.61
CA ASP A 51 3.15 0.26 -5.21
C ASP A 51 3.09 -0.94 -4.25
N TYR A 52 2.31 -1.98 -4.59
CA TYR A 52 2.24 -3.20 -3.76
C TYR A 52 3.57 -3.95 -3.75
N LYS A 53 4.31 -4.01 -4.87
CA LYS A 53 5.66 -4.60 -4.90
C LYS A 53 6.61 -3.83 -3.97
N ALA A 54 6.62 -2.50 -4.06
CA ALA A 54 7.45 -1.65 -3.19
C ALA A 54 7.11 -1.85 -1.70
N PHE A 55 5.82 -1.97 -1.38
CA PHE A 55 5.38 -2.23 -0.01
C PHE A 55 5.84 -3.60 0.49
N ILE A 56 5.73 -4.64 -0.33
CA ILE A 56 6.20 -5.99 0.02
C ILE A 56 7.72 -5.97 0.25
N GLU A 57 8.49 -5.27 -0.58
CA GLU A 57 9.93 -5.12 -0.36
C GLU A 57 10.26 -4.42 0.95
N GLU A 58 9.53 -3.34 1.28
CA GLU A 58 9.69 -2.64 2.55
C GLU A 58 9.34 -3.56 3.74
N PHE A 59 8.22 -4.27 3.64
CA PHE A 59 7.77 -5.22 4.65
C PHE A 59 8.79 -6.34 4.90
N LEU A 60 9.34 -6.91 3.82
CA LEU A 60 10.33 -8.00 3.90
C LEU A 60 11.71 -7.55 4.37
N LYS A 61 12.09 -6.28 4.12
CA LYS A 61 13.32 -5.71 4.69
C LYS A 61 13.24 -5.61 6.21
N GLY A 62 12.03 -5.60 6.77
CA GLY A 62 11.76 -5.48 8.20
C GLY A 62 12.07 -4.08 8.73
N GLU A 63 11.54 -3.75 9.91
CA GLU A 63 12.06 -2.62 10.66
C GLU A 63 13.48 -2.97 11.11
N GLN A 64 14.48 -2.44 10.43
CA GLN A 64 15.77 -2.25 11.10
C GLN A 64 15.54 -1.15 12.14
N GLU A 65 15.29 -1.59 13.38
CA GLU A 65 15.30 -0.74 14.59
C GLU A 65 16.55 0.16 14.65
#